data_AF-G6YAM1-F1
#
_entry.id   AF-G6YAM1-F1
#
_cell.length_a   1.000
_cell.length_b   1.000
_cell.length_c   1.000
_cell.angle_alpha   90.00
_cell.angle_beta   90.00
_cell.angle_gamma   90.00
#
_symmetry.space_group_name_H-M   'P 1'
#
loop_
_entity.id
_entity.type
_entity.pdbx_description
1 polymer ?
#
loop_
_entity_poly.entity_id
_entity_poly.type
_entity_poly.pdbx_seq_one_letter_code
_entity_poly.pdbx_strand_id
1 'polypeptide(L)'
;MLDRYVQQALQLHQTGRRQEAETLYRQVLAQKPNHAAALHFLGLLLHQTGRSEEGLDLIEQSVTLQPKNADFLNNFGTVMRDLGRVDAAVDFFRGAVDIRPDQLAARDNLGSALKQLGQFEGAEEIYRGTIGRNPFHVRARIGLAETLQEAGRLDGALAVFREALTFRPKDAELLYGLGVGMMEKGKLGESADLARQALAIDPGMAKAWLLLTQVKRQQERDAELAGMEAQHTKAPEGSLARMQLSFGLGKANDDLKDYGRAFDYFAEGNAIRRKGIDYDAARTRDEFEAMKAVFDKAFFDKHKPSATADDTPIFVVGMPRSGTTLVEQIIASHPKVYGAGELSILKTAVGKQFPLSMQGGFPWGIADMQDKAFAEAGQAYLDMLHARYPGFRHVTDKMPGNFLLVGFIHLMLPKAKIIHCARDAAATCLSIYKVHFRGDSHRYGYDLGELADFHNLYTDIMAHWRTMLPGVVHDVRYEDFVADQEGQTRALIAHLGLPWDDAVLSFHETERPVRTASAAQVRQPMYQGSVDLWRRYGDRLKPLLDKLA
;
A
#
# COMPACT_ATOMS: atom_id res chain seq x y z
N MET A 1 22.19 11.36 -42.79
CA MET A 1 23.03 12.25 -41.95
C MET A 1 22.37 12.49 -40.59
N LEU A 2 21.10 12.92 -40.55
CA LEU A 2 20.36 13.15 -39.30
C LEU A 2 20.26 11.92 -38.38
N ASP A 3 20.02 10.72 -38.91
CA ASP A 3 19.99 9.49 -38.08
C ASP A 3 21.32 9.22 -37.35
N ARG A 4 22.46 9.58 -37.97
CA ARG A 4 23.78 9.45 -37.33
C ARG A 4 23.92 10.40 -36.15
N TYR A 5 23.40 11.62 -36.27
CA TYR A 5 23.35 12.57 -35.16
C TYR A 5 22.43 12.09 -34.04
N VAL A 6 21.29 11.46 -34.34
CA VAL A 6 20.42 10.85 -33.32
C VAL A 6 21.13 9.71 -32.59
N GLN A 7 21.85 8.84 -33.30
CA GLN A 7 22.62 7.76 -32.66
C GLN A 7 23.74 8.30 -31.76
N GLN A 8 24.45 9.35 -32.20
CA GLN A 8 25.45 10.02 -31.38
C GLN A 8 24.81 10.67 -30.13
N ALA A 9 23.66 11.34 -30.29
CA ALA A 9 22.92 11.93 -29.18
C ALA A 9 22.49 10.87 -28.16
N LEU A 10 22.04 9.71 -28.65
CA LEU A 10 21.66 8.58 -27.80
C LEU A 10 22.86 8.01 -27.02
N GLN A 11 24.03 7.92 -27.63
CA GLN A 11 25.25 7.51 -26.93
C GLN A 11 25.66 8.52 -25.84
N LEU A 12 25.58 9.81 -26.14
CA LEU A 12 25.81 10.87 -25.15
C LEU A 12 24.81 10.80 -24.01
N HIS A 13 23.54 10.54 -24.31
CA HIS A 13 22.48 10.35 -23.33
C HIS A 13 22.78 9.15 -22.41
N GLN A 14 23.11 8.00 -22.99
CA GLN A 14 23.45 6.77 -22.24
C GLN A 14 24.71 6.91 -21.37
N THR A 15 25.66 7.75 -21.77
CA THR A 15 26.90 8.02 -21.02
C THR A 15 26.77 9.18 -20.01
N GLY A 16 25.55 9.71 -19.83
CA GLY A 16 25.27 10.77 -18.85
C GLY A 16 25.65 12.18 -19.30
N ARG A 17 26.12 12.36 -20.54
CA ARG A 17 26.43 13.67 -21.14
C ARG A 17 25.14 14.34 -21.64
N ARG A 18 24.21 14.57 -20.71
CA ARG A 18 22.82 14.98 -20.94
C ARG A 18 22.70 16.29 -21.72
N GLN A 19 23.47 17.32 -21.38
CA GLN A 19 23.39 18.61 -22.06
C GLN A 19 23.79 18.54 -23.55
N GLU A 20 24.80 17.73 -23.86
CA GLU A 20 25.28 17.55 -25.22
C GLU A 20 24.31 16.71 -26.05
N ALA A 21 23.73 15.66 -25.44
CA ALA A 21 22.65 14.90 -26.05
C ALA A 21 21.46 15.79 -26.39
N GLU A 22 21.01 16.62 -25.45
CA GLU A 22 19.88 17.54 -25.67
C GLU A 22 20.15 18.49 -26.84
N THR A 23 21.34 19.10 -26.86
CA THR A 23 21.76 20.02 -27.92
C THR A 23 21.68 19.33 -29.29
N LEU A 24 22.17 18.10 -29.38
CA LEU A 24 22.20 17.36 -30.63
C LEU A 24 20.80 16.91 -31.07
N TYR A 25 19.93 16.50 -30.15
CA TYR A 25 18.53 16.23 -30.46
C TYR A 25 17.82 17.47 -31.01
N ARG A 26 17.98 18.63 -30.36
CA ARG A 26 17.38 19.89 -30.82
C ARG A 26 17.92 20.31 -32.19
N GLN A 27 19.21 20.09 -32.48
CA GLN A 27 19.78 20.32 -33.81
C GLN A 27 19.15 19.43 -34.90
N VAL A 28 18.85 18.17 -34.58
CA VAL A 28 18.13 17.28 -35.51
C VAL A 28 16.72 17.80 -35.75
N LEU A 29 16.02 18.24 -34.70
CA LEU A 29 14.65 18.76 -34.79
C LEU A 29 14.58 20.12 -35.51
N ALA A 30 15.60 20.96 -35.39
CA ALA A 30 15.69 22.21 -36.14
C ALA A 30 15.76 21.97 -37.67
N GLN A 31 16.39 20.86 -38.10
CA GLN A 31 16.48 20.47 -39.51
C GLN A 31 15.26 19.64 -39.97
N LYS A 32 14.69 18.82 -39.08
CA LYS A 32 13.51 18.00 -39.34
C LYS A 32 12.61 17.98 -38.10
N PRO A 33 11.62 18.89 -37.99
CA PRO A 33 10.75 18.99 -36.82
C PRO A 33 10.03 17.70 -36.46
N ASN A 34 9.59 16.93 -37.47
CA ASN A 34 8.85 15.68 -37.27
C ASN A 34 9.77 14.43 -37.27
N HIS A 35 11.00 14.54 -36.76
CA HIS A 35 11.90 13.39 -36.66
C HIS A 35 11.57 12.54 -35.42
N ALA A 36 10.73 11.50 -35.61
CA ALA A 36 10.17 10.69 -34.52
C ALA A 36 11.18 10.24 -33.45
N ALA A 37 12.33 9.67 -33.84
CA ALA A 37 13.34 9.23 -32.85
C ALA A 37 13.99 10.38 -32.06
N ALA A 38 14.20 11.55 -32.68
CA ALA A 38 14.78 12.70 -31.99
C ALA A 38 13.76 13.30 -31.01
N LEU A 39 12.48 13.39 -31.40
CA LEU A 39 11.38 13.76 -30.50
C LEU A 39 11.31 12.80 -29.31
N HIS A 40 11.31 11.50 -29.58
CA HIS A 40 11.18 10.46 -28.55
C HIS A 40 12.30 10.55 -27.50
N PHE A 41 13.56 10.49 -27.94
CA PHE A 41 14.68 10.46 -27.01
C PHE A 41 14.93 11.81 -26.33
N LEU A 42 14.64 12.93 -27.00
CA LEU A 42 14.64 14.24 -26.34
C LEU A 42 13.60 14.27 -25.23
N GLY A 43 12.37 13.83 -25.50
CA GLY A 43 11.32 13.83 -24.48
C GLY A 43 11.66 12.94 -23.28
N LEU A 44 12.27 11.76 -23.50
CA LEU A 44 12.77 10.91 -22.41
C LEU A 44 13.88 11.58 -21.59
N LEU A 45 14.80 12.28 -22.26
CA LEU A 45 15.88 13.03 -21.59
C LEU A 45 15.32 14.19 -20.74
N LEU A 46 14.33 14.91 -21.26
CA LEU A 46 13.65 15.98 -20.53
C LEU A 46 12.95 15.45 -19.29
N HIS A 47 12.22 14.34 -19.41
CA HIS A 47 11.61 13.65 -18.27
C HIS A 47 12.65 13.26 -17.20
N GLN A 48 13.76 12.62 -17.61
CA GLN A 48 14.85 12.24 -16.70
C GLN A 48 15.56 13.42 -16.03
N THR A 49 15.41 14.63 -16.59
CA THR A 49 15.99 15.87 -16.03
C THR A 49 14.96 16.74 -15.30
N GLY A 50 13.76 16.21 -15.05
CA GLY A 50 12.69 16.89 -14.30
C GLY A 50 11.80 17.81 -15.14
N ARG A 51 12.03 17.92 -16.45
CA ARG A 51 11.22 18.70 -17.39
C ARG A 51 10.16 17.81 -18.06
N SER A 52 9.38 17.11 -17.23
CA SER A 52 8.43 16.10 -17.70
C SER A 52 7.31 16.66 -18.57
N GLU A 53 6.86 17.89 -18.33
CA GLU A 53 5.79 18.53 -19.12
C GLU A 53 6.21 18.73 -20.58
N GLU A 54 7.36 19.39 -20.81
CA GLU A 54 7.94 19.54 -22.16
C GLU A 54 8.26 18.18 -22.79
N GLY A 55 8.76 17.23 -21.98
CA GLY A 55 9.10 15.90 -22.47
C GLY A 55 7.91 15.09 -22.95
N LEU A 56 6.75 15.25 -22.30
CA LEU A 56 5.53 14.49 -22.59
C LEU A 56 5.02 14.81 -23.99
N ASP A 57 4.94 16.09 -24.35
CA ASP A 57 4.46 16.55 -25.67
C ASP A 57 5.31 15.97 -26.81
N LEU A 58 6.63 15.90 -26.61
CA LEU A 58 7.56 15.34 -27.60
C LEU A 58 7.40 13.82 -27.73
N ILE A 59 7.22 13.11 -26.61
CA ILE A 59 7.00 11.66 -26.63
C ILE A 59 5.66 11.35 -27.31
N GLU A 60 4.60 12.09 -27.00
CA GLU A 60 3.28 11.91 -27.63
C GLU A 60 3.38 12.09 -29.15
N GLN A 61 3.98 13.19 -29.62
CA GLN A 61 4.23 13.40 -31.05
C GLN A 61 5.03 12.26 -31.68
N SER A 62 6.05 11.73 -30.99
CA SER A 62 6.85 10.62 -31.50
C SER A 62 6.04 9.33 -31.71
N VAL A 63 5.10 9.05 -30.79
CA VAL A 63 4.21 7.89 -30.85
C VAL A 63 3.12 8.08 -31.90
N THR A 64 2.59 9.29 -32.07
CA THR A 64 1.67 9.62 -33.17
C THR A 64 2.33 9.42 -34.53
N LEU A 65 3.61 9.79 -34.68
CA LEU A 65 4.37 9.61 -35.91
C LEU A 65 4.72 8.15 -36.20
N GLN A 66 4.90 7.33 -35.15
CA GLN A 66 5.25 5.91 -35.27
C GLN A 66 4.40 5.03 -34.33
N PRO A 67 3.09 4.87 -34.58
CA PRO A 67 2.19 4.17 -33.65
C PRO A 67 2.44 2.67 -33.58
N LYS A 68 3.22 2.10 -34.51
CA LYS A 68 3.61 0.68 -34.54
C LYS A 68 5.01 0.42 -33.99
N ASN A 69 5.61 1.40 -33.29
CA ASN A 69 6.92 1.23 -32.67
C ASN A 69 6.74 0.78 -31.20
N ALA A 70 6.92 -0.53 -30.96
CA ALA A 70 6.74 -1.12 -29.63
C ALA A 70 7.67 -0.53 -28.56
N ASP A 71 8.90 -0.16 -28.94
CA ASP A 71 9.87 0.45 -28.01
C ASP A 71 9.39 1.85 -27.57
N PHE A 72 8.82 2.63 -28.49
CA PHE A 72 8.28 3.95 -28.16
C PHE A 72 7.06 3.86 -27.26
N LEU A 73 6.15 2.93 -27.54
CA LEU A 73 4.97 2.68 -26.69
C LEU A 73 5.39 2.22 -25.29
N ASN A 74 6.32 1.27 -25.19
CA ASN A 74 6.82 0.82 -23.88
C ASN A 74 7.49 1.97 -23.09
N ASN A 75 8.30 2.80 -23.74
CA ASN A 75 8.93 3.94 -23.08
C ASN A 75 7.89 4.98 -22.65
N PHE A 76 6.89 5.24 -23.49
CA PHE A 76 5.81 6.16 -23.15
C PHE A 76 4.98 5.65 -21.97
N GLY A 77 4.64 4.37 -21.94
CA GLY A 77 3.99 3.75 -20.79
C GLY A 77 4.82 3.88 -19.51
N THR A 78 6.16 3.77 -19.61
CA THR A 78 7.06 3.98 -18.46
C THR A 78 6.96 5.41 -17.93
N VAL A 79 7.03 6.41 -18.81
CA VAL A 79 6.88 7.83 -18.43
C VAL A 79 5.50 8.10 -17.82
N MET A 80 4.42 7.55 -18.41
CA MET A 80 3.07 7.70 -17.85
C MET A 80 2.96 7.11 -16.44
N ARG A 81 3.55 5.93 -16.20
CA ARG A 81 3.59 5.31 -14.88
C ARG A 81 4.39 6.14 -13.88
N ASP A 82 5.55 6.67 -14.29
CA ASP A 82 6.41 7.50 -13.43
C ASP A 82 5.74 8.83 -13.05
N LEU A 83 4.83 9.33 -13.89
CA LEU A 83 3.95 10.47 -13.62
C LEU A 83 2.66 10.10 -12.84
N GLY A 84 2.54 8.86 -12.38
CA GLY A 84 1.39 8.37 -11.63
C GLY A 84 0.15 8.04 -12.47
N ARG A 85 0.23 8.15 -13.80
CA ARG A 85 -0.86 7.83 -14.75
C ARG A 85 -0.83 6.35 -15.12
N VAL A 86 -0.99 5.47 -14.13
CA VAL A 86 -0.83 4.01 -14.28
C VAL A 86 -1.85 3.39 -15.23
N ASP A 87 -3.10 3.87 -15.24
CA ASP A 87 -4.13 3.40 -16.19
C ASP A 87 -3.70 3.64 -17.65
N ALA A 88 -3.26 4.85 -17.98
CA ALA A 88 -2.76 5.16 -19.33
C ALA A 88 -1.49 4.35 -19.67
N ALA A 89 -0.63 4.10 -18.68
CA ALA A 89 0.56 3.26 -18.89
C ALA A 89 0.20 1.84 -19.34
N VAL A 90 -0.86 1.25 -18.78
CA VAL A 90 -1.34 -0.09 -19.18
C VAL A 90 -1.69 -0.14 -20.65
N ASP A 91 -2.36 0.87 -21.19
CA ASP A 91 -2.76 0.90 -22.61
C ASP A 91 -1.53 0.93 -23.53
N PHE A 92 -0.53 1.75 -23.21
CA PHE A 92 0.71 1.80 -23.98
C PHE A 92 1.54 0.51 -23.86
N PHE A 93 1.64 -0.08 -22.67
CA PHE A 93 2.33 -1.36 -22.51
C PHE A 93 1.59 -2.49 -23.24
N ARG A 94 0.26 -2.51 -23.22
CA ARG A 94 -0.55 -3.48 -23.97
C ARG A 94 -0.33 -3.31 -25.47
N GLY A 95 -0.38 -2.09 -25.99
CA GLY A 95 -0.06 -1.83 -27.40
C GLY A 95 1.35 -2.28 -27.80
N ALA A 96 2.35 -2.08 -26.93
CA ALA A 96 3.71 -2.57 -27.16
C ALA A 96 3.76 -4.12 -27.24
N VAL A 97 3.06 -4.81 -26.33
CA VAL A 97 2.96 -6.28 -26.32
C VAL A 97 2.17 -6.80 -27.53
N ASP A 98 1.13 -6.10 -27.98
CA ASP A 98 0.34 -6.50 -29.15
C ASP A 98 1.17 -6.41 -30.44
N ILE A 99 2.04 -5.40 -30.56
CA ILE A 99 2.97 -5.25 -31.69
C ILE A 99 4.13 -6.23 -31.61
N ARG A 100 4.73 -6.41 -30.42
CA ARG A 100 5.88 -7.28 -30.20
C ARG A 100 5.63 -8.21 -28.99
N PRO A 101 4.95 -9.36 -29.19
CA PRO A 101 4.53 -10.24 -28.10
C PRO A 101 5.65 -10.88 -27.27
N ASP A 102 6.89 -10.87 -27.78
CA ASP A 102 8.10 -11.40 -27.15
C ASP A 102 8.93 -10.33 -26.43
N GLN A 103 8.52 -9.06 -26.45
CA GLN A 103 9.21 -7.99 -25.72
C GLN A 103 9.04 -8.13 -24.20
N LEU A 104 9.98 -8.83 -23.56
CA LEU A 104 9.96 -9.12 -22.12
C LEU A 104 9.77 -7.86 -21.26
N ALA A 105 10.47 -6.77 -21.59
CA ALA A 105 10.36 -5.51 -20.86
C ALA A 105 8.92 -4.95 -20.84
N ALA A 106 8.21 -5.00 -21.97
CA ALA A 106 6.84 -4.52 -22.08
C ALA A 106 5.86 -5.44 -21.34
N ARG A 107 6.07 -6.76 -21.39
CA ARG A 107 5.26 -7.74 -20.64
C ARG A 107 5.41 -7.55 -19.13
N ASP A 108 6.65 -7.42 -18.66
CA ASP A 108 6.92 -7.19 -17.24
C ASP A 108 6.33 -5.85 -16.76
N ASN A 109 6.45 -4.80 -17.59
CA ASN A 109 5.87 -3.50 -17.30
C ASN A 109 4.34 -3.55 -17.26
N LEU A 110 3.70 -4.24 -18.21
CA LEU A 110 2.26 -4.45 -18.24
C LEU A 110 1.79 -5.23 -17.01
N GLY A 111 2.41 -6.36 -16.69
CA GLY A 111 2.07 -7.16 -15.51
C GLY A 111 2.22 -6.36 -14.21
N SER A 112 3.28 -5.56 -14.09
CA SER A 112 3.49 -4.69 -12.93
C SER A 112 2.45 -3.58 -12.83
N ALA A 113 2.08 -2.96 -13.94
CA ALA A 113 1.08 -1.88 -13.96
C ALA A 113 -0.33 -2.42 -13.64
N LEU A 114 -0.70 -3.58 -14.20
CA LEU A 114 -1.96 -4.28 -13.87
C LEU A 114 -2.03 -4.61 -12.37
N LYS A 115 -0.92 -5.11 -11.80
CA LYS A 115 -0.82 -5.37 -10.35
C LYS A 115 -1.01 -4.10 -9.53
N GLN A 116 -0.37 -2.98 -9.91
CA GLN A 116 -0.55 -1.68 -9.24
C GLN A 116 -2.00 -1.17 -9.26
N LEU A 117 -2.75 -1.48 -10.32
CA LEU A 117 -4.19 -1.17 -10.43
C LEU A 117 -5.09 -2.19 -9.70
N GLY A 118 -4.54 -3.22 -9.08
CA GLY A 118 -5.29 -4.31 -8.46
C GLY A 118 -5.95 -5.28 -9.45
N GLN A 119 -5.59 -5.22 -10.74
CA GLN A 119 -6.06 -6.12 -11.79
C GLN A 119 -5.24 -7.42 -11.77
N PHE A 120 -5.35 -8.18 -10.68
CA PHE A 120 -4.47 -9.31 -10.38
C PHE A 120 -4.60 -10.48 -11.36
N GLU A 121 -5.80 -10.76 -11.87
CA GLU A 121 -6.04 -11.82 -12.85
C GLU A 121 -5.32 -11.52 -14.17
N GLY A 122 -5.43 -10.28 -14.66
CA GLY A 122 -4.72 -9.83 -15.85
C GLY A 122 -3.20 -9.84 -15.66
N ALA A 123 -2.71 -9.40 -14.49
CA ALA A 123 -1.29 -9.47 -14.16
C ALA A 123 -0.77 -10.92 -14.16
N GLU A 124 -1.52 -11.84 -13.55
CA GLU A 124 -1.19 -13.27 -13.55
C GLU A 124 -1.14 -13.86 -14.96
N GLU A 125 -2.13 -13.55 -15.81
CA GLU A 125 -2.16 -14.01 -17.19
C GLU A 125 -0.89 -13.58 -17.95
N ILE A 126 -0.50 -12.30 -17.81
CA ILE A 126 0.71 -11.76 -18.44
C ILE A 126 1.97 -12.49 -17.95
N TYR A 127 2.12 -12.68 -16.64
CA TYR A 127 3.31 -13.35 -16.09
C TYR A 127 3.36 -14.84 -16.43
N ARG A 128 2.24 -15.57 -16.34
CA ARG A 128 2.17 -16.98 -16.76
C ARG A 128 2.47 -17.14 -18.25
N GLY A 129 1.92 -16.26 -19.10
CA GLY A 129 2.24 -16.25 -20.53
C GLY A 129 3.73 -15.94 -20.80
N THR A 130 4.36 -15.11 -19.98
CA THR A 130 5.81 -14.82 -20.06
C THR A 130 6.63 -16.04 -19.66
N ILE A 131 6.27 -16.72 -18.58
CA ILE A 131 6.93 -17.96 -18.12
C ILE A 131 6.74 -19.10 -19.13
N GLY A 132 5.56 -19.23 -19.75
CA GLY A 132 5.32 -20.23 -20.79
C GLY A 132 6.20 -20.04 -22.04
N ARG A 133 6.51 -18.78 -22.39
CA ARG A 133 7.43 -18.44 -23.50
C ARG A 133 8.90 -18.56 -23.10
N ASN A 134 9.23 -18.22 -21.86
CA ASN A 134 10.58 -18.29 -21.31
C ASN A 134 10.55 -18.93 -19.92
N PRO A 135 10.69 -20.27 -19.84
CA PRO A 135 10.62 -21.02 -18.59
C PRO A 135 11.70 -20.67 -17.55
N PHE A 136 12.71 -19.88 -17.88
CA PHE A 136 13.76 -19.45 -16.94
C PHE A 136 13.70 -17.95 -16.61
N HIS A 137 12.62 -17.25 -17.00
CA HIS A 137 12.46 -15.82 -16.74
C HIS A 137 12.14 -15.54 -15.25
N VAL A 138 13.18 -15.32 -14.45
CA VAL A 138 13.08 -15.11 -12.99
C VAL A 138 12.19 -13.92 -12.64
N ARG A 139 12.36 -12.78 -13.33
CA ARG A 139 11.58 -11.56 -13.08
C ARG A 139 10.07 -11.77 -13.25
N ALA A 140 9.66 -12.62 -14.20
CA ALA A 140 8.24 -12.94 -14.39
C ALA A 140 7.71 -13.86 -13.28
N ARG A 141 8.55 -14.75 -12.72
CA ARG A 141 8.17 -15.56 -11.54
C ARG A 141 8.06 -14.72 -10.28
N ILE A 142 8.98 -13.77 -10.07
CA ILE A 142 8.87 -12.79 -8.97
C ILE A 142 7.56 -12.02 -9.14
N GLY A 143 7.30 -11.45 -10.32
CA GLY A 143 6.06 -10.74 -10.61
C GLY A 143 4.80 -11.58 -10.40
N LEU A 144 4.80 -12.84 -10.82
CA LEU A 144 3.70 -13.78 -10.57
C LEU A 144 3.51 -14.04 -9.07
N ALA A 145 4.58 -14.33 -8.34
CA ALA A 145 4.51 -14.62 -6.92
C ALA A 145 4.02 -13.39 -6.13
N GLU A 146 4.55 -12.20 -6.42
CA GLU A 146 4.08 -10.94 -5.82
C GLU A 146 2.61 -10.67 -6.16
N THR A 147 2.17 -10.93 -7.40
CA THR A 147 0.76 -10.80 -7.80
C THR A 147 -0.13 -11.75 -7.01
N LEU A 148 0.29 -13.01 -6.85
CA LEU A 148 -0.43 -14.00 -6.05
C LEU A 148 -0.46 -13.61 -4.57
N GLN A 149 0.65 -13.06 -4.04
CA GLN A 149 0.66 -12.47 -2.70
C GLN A 149 -0.37 -11.36 -2.63
N GLU A 150 -0.26 -10.28 -3.40
CA GLU A 150 -1.20 -9.15 -3.32
C GLU A 150 -2.67 -9.58 -3.51
N ALA A 151 -2.94 -10.60 -4.33
CA ALA A 151 -4.27 -11.17 -4.56
C ALA A 151 -4.84 -12.08 -3.45
N GLY A 152 -4.13 -12.32 -2.35
CA GLY A 152 -4.62 -13.20 -1.27
C GLY A 152 -4.15 -14.66 -1.34
N ARG A 153 -3.51 -15.06 -2.43
CA ARG A 153 -3.21 -16.46 -2.79
C ARG A 153 -1.80 -16.86 -2.33
N LEU A 154 -1.57 -16.76 -1.02
CA LEU A 154 -0.23 -16.89 -0.41
C LEU A 154 0.45 -18.24 -0.70
N ASP A 155 -0.25 -19.37 -0.56
CA ASP A 155 0.38 -20.69 -0.80
C ASP A 155 0.81 -20.87 -2.26
N GLY A 156 0.04 -20.32 -3.21
CA GLY A 156 0.41 -20.27 -4.62
C GLY A 156 1.68 -19.44 -4.85
N ALA A 157 1.79 -18.28 -4.20
CA ALA A 157 3.00 -17.47 -4.28
C ALA A 157 4.24 -18.17 -3.72
N LEU A 158 4.11 -18.82 -2.55
CA LEU A 158 5.20 -19.58 -1.93
C LEU A 158 5.66 -20.73 -2.82
N ALA A 159 4.73 -21.41 -3.51
CA ALA A 159 5.06 -22.46 -4.47
C ALA A 159 5.89 -21.92 -5.64
N VAL A 160 5.52 -20.76 -6.21
CA VAL A 160 6.26 -20.11 -7.30
C VAL A 160 7.67 -19.70 -6.87
N PHE A 161 7.84 -19.11 -5.68
CA PHE A 161 9.18 -18.77 -5.17
C PHE A 161 10.04 -20.02 -4.96
N ARG A 162 9.49 -21.09 -4.35
CA ARG A 162 10.23 -22.34 -4.14
C ARG A 162 10.63 -22.99 -5.46
N GLU A 163 9.74 -23.03 -6.45
CA GLU A 163 10.04 -23.52 -7.80
C GLU A 163 11.20 -22.71 -8.40
N ALA A 164 11.13 -21.37 -8.33
CA ALA A 164 12.17 -20.49 -8.84
C ALA A 164 13.55 -20.76 -8.20
N LEU A 165 13.58 -21.01 -6.89
CA LEU A 165 14.80 -21.32 -6.15
C LEU A 165 15.40 -22.69 -6.50
N THR A 166 14.64 -23.63 -7.08
CA THR A 166 15.20 -24.93 -7.50
C THR A 166 16.25 -24.79 -8.61
N PHE A 167 16.09 -23.81 -9.50
CA PHE A 167 17.04 -23.55 -10.59
C PHE A 167 17.87 -22.28 -10.37
N ARG A 168 17.50 -21.42 -9.42
CA ARG A 168 18.27 -20.25 -8.96
C ARG A 168 18.42 -20.23 -7.44
N PRO A 169 19.16 -21.18 -6.83
CA PRO A 169 19.22 -21.33 -5.37
C PRO A 169 19.95 -20.19 -4.64
N LYS A 170 20.74 -19.38 -5.36
CA LYS A 170 21.50 -18.24 -4.81
C LYS A 170 21.02 -16.91 -5.38
N ASP A 171 19.71 -16.72 -5.44
CA ASP A 171 19.09 -15.48 -5.88
C ASP A 171 18.50 -14.72 -4.69
N ALA A 172 19.09 -13.57 -4.37
CA ALA A 172 18.72 -12.78 -3.19
C ALA A 172 17.28 -12.25 -3.27
N GLU A 173 16.79 -11.92 -4.47
CA GLU A 173 15.43 -11.42 -4.69
C GLU A 173 14.38 -12.50 -4.45
N LEU A 174 14.63 -13.72 -4.92
CA LEU A 174 13.76 -14.86 -4.66
C LEU A 174 13.74 -15.24 -3.17
N LEU A 175 14.90 -15.24 -2.51
CA LEU A 175 15.01 -15.52 -1.08
C LEU A 175 14.28 -14.46 -0.24
N TYR A 176 14.44 -13.18 -0.58
CA TYR A 176 13.71 -12.09 0.04
C TYR A 176 12.20 -12.23 -0.15
N GLY A 177 11.72 -12.49 -1.37
CA GLY A 177 10.31 -12.68 -1.67
C GLY A 177 9.69 -13.85 -0.89
N LEU A 178 10.41 -14.99 -0.84
CA LEU A 178 10.00 -16.12 -0.01
C LEU A 178 9.99 -15.76 1.49
N GLY A 179 10.99 -15.00 1.95
CA GLY A 179 11.08 -14.50 3.33
C GLY A 179 9.88 -13.63 3.70
N VAL A 180 9.45 -12.71 2.83
CA VAL A 180 8.23 -11.92 3.00
C VAL A 180 7.00 -12.83 3.10
N GLY A 181 6.88 -13.83 2.22
CA GLY A 181 5.78 -14.78 2.28
C GLY A 181 5.74 -15.61 3.57
N MET A 182 6.91 -16.02 4.10
CA MET A 182 6.99 -16.72 5.40
C MET A 182 6.61 -15.82 6.57
N MET A 183 6.96 -14.54 6.53
CA MET A 183 6.51 -13.55 7.51
C MET A 183 4.98 -13.44 7.49
N GLU A 184 4.36 -13.32 6.32
CA GLU A 184 2.88 -13.25 6.17
C GLU A 184 2.20 -14.53 6.68
N LYS A 185 2.84 -15.70 6.52
CA LYS A 185 2.41 -16.99 7.06
C LYS A 185 2.67 -17.15 8.58
N GLY A 186 3.36 -16.20 9.20
CA GLY A 186 3.71 -16.24 10.63
C GLY A 186 4.92 -17.10 10.97
N LYS A 187 5.64 -17.64 9.98
CA LYS A 187 6.88 -18.42 10.18
C LYS A 187 8.08 -17.46 10.29
N LEU A 188 8.12 -16.70 11.40
CA LEU A 188 9.10 -15.61 11.60
C LEU A 188 10.56 -16.11 11.62
N GLY A 189 10.82 -17.28 12.21
CA GLY A 189 12.16 -17.89 12.21
C GLY A 189 12.65 -18.22 10.80
N GLU A 190 11.82 -18.92 10.01
CA GLU A 190 12.12 -19.22 8.59
C GLU A 190 12.32 -17.95 7.77
N SER A 191 11.52 -16.91 8.02
CA SER A 191 11.67 -15.61 7.37
C SER A 191 13.02 -14.95 7.69
N ALA A 192 13.46 -14.99 8.95
CA ALA A 192 14.75 -14.46 9.37
C ALA A 192 15.91 -15.19 8.68
N ASP A 193 15.84 -16.52 8.59
CA ASP A 193 16.88 -17.32 7.95
C ASP A 193 16.96 -17.08 6.43
N LEU A 194 15.83 -16.87 5.78
CA LEU A 194 15.77 -16.49 4.36
C LEU A 194 16.34 -15.07 4.13
N ALA A 195 16.03 -14.13 5.02
CA ALA A 195 16.62 -12.78 4.97
C ALA A 195 18.14 -12.83 5.13
N ARG A 196 18.66 -13.63 6.07
CA ARG A 196 20.12 -13.86 6.23
C ARG A 196 20.76 -14.45 4.98
N GLN A 197 20.11 -15.43 4.36
CA GLN A 197 20.61 -16.02 3.11
C GLN A 197 20.66 -14.99 1.98
N ALA A 198 19.64 -14.15 1.84
CA ALA A 198 19.65 -13.05 0.87
C ALA A 198 20.80 -12.06 1.15
N LEU A 199 21.00 -11.68 2.41
CA LEU A 199 22.06 -10.76 2.84
C LEU A 199 23.48 -11.34 2.72
N ALA A 200 23.63 -12.66 2.79
CA ALA A 200 24.90 -13.33 2.52
C ALA A 200 25.29 -13.27 1.03
N ILE A 201 24.30 -13.16 0.13
CA ILE A 201 24.50 -13.04 -1.32
C ILE A 201 24.68 -11.56 -1.71
N ASP A 202 23.79 -10.70 -1.21
CA ASP A 202 23.82 -9.25 -1.43
C ASP A 202 23.70 -8.50 -0.09
N PRO A 203 24.83 -8.16 0.56
CA PRO A 203 24.83 -7.37 1.77
C PRO A 203 24.23 -5.96 1.61
N GLY A 204 24.18 -5.44 0.37
CA GLY A 204 23.63 -4.11 0.05
C GLY A 204 22.11 -4.08 -0.06
N MET A 205 21.44 -5.24 0.02
CA MET A 205 19.99 -5.37 -0.12
C MET A 205 19.23 -4.79 1.08
N ALA A 206 19.11 -3.46 1.14
CA ALA A 206 18.51 -2.70 2.24
C ALA A 206 17.12 -3.20 2.69
N LYS A 207 16.27 -3.62 1.74
CA LYS A 207 14.96 -4.20 2.06
C LYS A 207 15.03 -5.54 2.81
N ALA A 208 16.07 -6.33 2.62
CA ALA A 208 16.29 -7.57 3.36
C ALA A 208 16.75 -7.29 4.81
N TRP A 209 17.56 -6.25 5.03
CA TRP A 209 17.86 -5.75 6.38
C TRP A 209 16.59 -5.29 7.10
N LEU A 210 15.75 -4.49 6.44
CA LEU A 210 14.47 -4.05 7.00
C LEU A 210 13.58 -5.25 7.36
N LEU A 211 13.43 -6.23 6.46
CA LEU A 211 12.68 -7.47 6.74
C LEU A 211 13.26 -8.21 7.95
N LEU A 212 14.57 -8.40 8.02
CA LEU A 212 15.22 -9.10 9.14
C LEU A 212 14.87 -8.45 10.47
N THR A 213 14.94 -7.12 10.56
CA THR A 213 14.53 -6.41 11.77
C THR A 213 13.04 -6.60 12.06
N GLN A 214 12.15 -6.68 11.06
CA GLN A 214 10.71 -6.89 11.28
C GLN A 214 10.38 -8.27 11.87
N VAL A 215 11.14 -9.30 11.53
CA VAL A 215 10.87 -10.70 11.93
C VAL A 215 11.72 -11.18 13.10
N LYS A 216 12.83 -10.49 13.41
CA LYS A 216 13.71 -10.75 14.54
C LYS A 216 13.78 -9.54 15.46
N ARG A 217 13.47 -9.73 16.74
CA ARG A 217 13.68 -8.70 17.77
C ARG A 217 15.18 -8.55 18.09
N GLN A 218 15.68 -7.33 18.09
CA GLN A 218 17.06 -7.06 18.50
C GLN A 218 17.20 -7.14 20.03
N GLN A 219 18.18 -7.90 20.51
CA GLN A 219 18.41 -8.09 21.96
C GLN A 219 19.73 -7.49 22.44
N GLU A 220 20.74 -7.45 21.57
CA GLU A 220 22.08 -6.94 21.86
C GLU A 220 22.66 -6.22 20.64
N ARG A 221 23.86 -5.62 20.75
CA ARG A 221 24.56 -5.02 19.60
C ARG A 221 25.43 -6.08 18.91
N ASP A 222 24.79 -6.97 18.17
CA ASP A 222 25.42 -8.09 17.45
C ASP A 222 26.06 -7.69 16.10
N ALA A 223 26.69 -8.67 15.45
CA ALA A 223 27.32 -8.48 14.14
C ALA A 223 26.30 -8.15 13.02
N GLU A 224 25.05 -8.58 13.14
CA GLU A 224 23.99 -8.24 12.19
C GLU A 224 23.68 -6.73 12.26
N LEU A 225 23.53 -6.18 13.47
CA LEU A 225 23.34 -4.74 13.66
C LEU A 225 24.53 -3.93 13.13
N ALA A 226 25.76 -4.34 13.46
CA ALA A 226 26.96 -3.69 12.96
C ALA A 226 27.06 -3.75 11.41
N GLY A 227 26.64 -4.88 10.81
CA GLY A 227 26.55 -5.03 9.37
C GLY A 227 25.55 -4.05 8.74
N MET A 228 24.37 -3.91 9.33
CA MET A 228 23.35 -2.95 8.88
C MET A 228 23.84 -1.48 9.01
N GLU A 229 24.50 -1.12 10.12
CA GLU A 229 25.12 0.20 10.33
C GLU A 229 26.20 0.49 9.26
N ALA A 230 27.02 -0.50 8.91
CA ALA A 230 28.03 -0.37 7.87
C ALA A 230 27.43 -0.16 6.47
N GLN A 231 26.32 -0.84 6.15
CA GLN A 231 25.61 -0.63 4.88
C GLN A 231 24.92 0.72 4.84
N HIS A 232 24.34 1.17 5.96
CA HIS A 232 23.76 2.50 6.07
C HIS A 232 24.80 3.58 5.77
N THR A 233 26.00 3.47 6.35
CA THR A 233 27.13 4.39 6.11
C THR A 233 27.54 4.46 4.63
N LYS A 234 27.44 3.35 3.88
CA LYS A 234 27.79 3.29 2.46
C LYS A 234 26.67 3.78 1.54
N ALA A 235 25.42 3.70 1.98
CA ALA A 235 24.26 4.05 1.15
C ALA A 235 24.25 5.56 0.86
N PRO A 236 24.08 5.99 -0.40
CA PRO A 236 24.01 7.41 -0.75
C PRO A 236 22.91 8.13 0.03
N GLU A 237 23.19 9.35 0.48
CA GLU A 237 22.20 10.18 1.15
C GLU A 237 20.96 10.39 0.28
N GLY A 238 19.78 10.34 0.89
CA GLY A 238 18.50 10.47 0.16
C GLY A 238 18.10 9.26 -0.68
N SER A 239 18.90 8.19 -0.76
CA SER A 239 18.55 7.00 -1.54
C SER A 239 17.48 6.14 -0.86
N LEU A 240 16.77 5.34 -1.67
CA LEU A 240 15.82 4.34 -1.17
C LEU A 240 16.49 3.33 -0.21
N ALA A 241 17.74 2.94 -0.50
CA ALA A 241 18.50 2.04 0.37
C ALA A 241 18.79 2.68 1.74
N ARG A 242 19.23 3.96 1.75
CA ARG A 242 19.44 4.71 2.99
C ARG A 242 18.16 4.81 3.82
N MET A 243 17.04 5.12 3.17
CA MET A 243 15.72 5.18 3.82
C MET A 243 15.34 3.84 4.47
N GLN A 244 15.41 2.72 3.73
CA GLN A 244 15.06 1.39 4.24
C GLN A 244 15.96 0.96 5.41
N LEU A 245 17.28 1.20 5.30
CA LEU A 245 18.24 0.94 6.38
C LEU A 245 17.96 1.80 7.61
N SER A 246 17.53 3.05 7.42
CA SER A 246 17.17 3.95 8.53
C SER A 246 15.96 3.42 9.29
N PHE A 247 14.90 2.96 8.61
CA PHE A 247 13.77 2.32 9.30
C PHE A 247 14.18 1.03 10.04
N GLY A 248 15.07 0.22 9.45
CA GLY A 248 15.60 -0.99 10.09
C GLY A 248 16.42 -0.67 11.35
N LEU A 249 17.35 0.30 11.25
CA LEU A 249 18.16 0.77 12.37
C LEU A 249 17.33 1.44 13.46
N GLY A 250 16.31 2.21 13.06
CA GLY A 250 15.32 2.77 13.98
C GLY A 250 14.65 1.67 14.81
N LYS A 251 14.14 0.62 14.15
CA LYS A 251 13.55 -0.54 14.85
C LYS A 251 14.55 -1.26 15.74
N ALA A 252 15.75 -1.53 15.26
CA ALA A 252 16.76 -2.26 16.04
C ALA A 252 17.16 -1.49 17.30
N ASN A 253 17.32 -0.16 17.23
CA ASN A 253 17.60 0.66 18.41
C ASN A 253 16.38 0.81 19.32
N ASP A 254 15.15 0.83 18.78
CA ASP A 254 13.90 0.81 19.58
C ASP A 254 13.76 -0.49 20.39
N ASP A 255 14.09 -1.64 19.79
CA ASP A 255 14.12 -2.94 20.46
C ASP A 255 15.16 -2.98 21.60
N LEU A 256 16.31 -2.31 21.39
CA LEU A 256 17.37 -2.11 22.38
C LEU A 256 17.07 -1.01 23.41
N LYS A 257 15.91 -0.35 23.31
CA LYS A 257 15.48 0.77 24.16
C LYS A 257 16.40 2.00 24.09
N ASP A 258 17.19 2.13 23.03
CA ASP A 258 17.97 3.32 22.71
C ASP A 258 17.08 4.30 21.92
N TYR A 259 16.10 4.87 22.61
CA TYR A 259 15.03 5.66 21.99
C TYR A 259 15.54 6.93 21.28
N GLY A 260 16.66 7.48 21.73
CA GLY A 260 17.31 8.62 21.08
C GLY A 260 17.79 8.25 19.68
N ARG A 261 18.67 7.24 19.59
CA ARG A 261 19.17 6.78 18.28
C ARG A 261 18.06 6.21 17.41
N ALA A 262 17.10 5.51 18.00
CA ALA A 262 15.94 4.99 17.30
C ALA A 262 15.19 6.10 16.57
N PHE A 263 14.86 7.18 17.28
CA PHE A 263 14.16 8.32 16.70
C PHE A 263 14.98 9.01 15.61
N ASP A 264 16.28 9.22 15.83
CA ASP A 264 17.12 9.90 14.85
C ASP A 264 17.13 9.14 13.50
N TYR A 265 17.18 7.81 13.54
CA TYR A 265 17.04 6.98 12.33
C TYR A 265 15.61 6.99 11.75
N PHE A 266 14.56 6.94 12.58
CA PHE A 266 13.19 7.09 12.08
C PHE A 266 13.02 8.45 11.39
N ALA A 267 13.52 9.53 11.97
CA ALA A 267 13.45 10.87 11.41
C ALA A 267 14.18 10.97 10.07
N GLU A 268 15.37 10.38 9.94
CA GLU A 268 16.10 10.29 8.66
C GLU A 268 15.28 9.54 7.60
N GLY A 269 14.77 8.34 7.93
CA GLY A 269 13.96 7.55 7.01
C GLY A 269 12.69 8.28 6.56
N ASN A 270 11.99 8.92 7.49
CA ASN A 270 10.79 9.72 7.20
C ASN A 270 11.12 10.94 6.33
N ALA A 271 12.19 11.68 6.62
CA ALA A 271 12.60 12.85 5.83
C ALA A 271 12.97 12.48 4.39
N ILE A 272 13.64 11.34 4.17
CA ILE A 272 13.93 10.84 2.82
C ILE A 272 12.63 10.49 2.09
N ARG A 273 11.72 9.78 2.74
CA ARG A 273 10.45 9.36 2.14
C ARG A 273 9.55 10.56 1.81
N ARG A 274 9.46 11.55 2.71
CA ARG A 274 8.61 12.75 2.56
C ARG A 274 8.97 13.57 1.32
N LYS A 275 10.24 13.63 0.93
CA LYS A 275 10.71 14.33 -0.29
C LYS A 275 10.11 13.75 -1.58
N GLY A 276 9.77 12.47 -1.59
CA GLY A 276 9.19 11.79 -2.75
C GLY A 276 7.66 11.75 -2.75
N ILE A 277 7.00 12.46 -1.84
CA ILE A 277 5.55 12.43 -1.65
C ILE A 277 4.96 13.81 -1.94
N ASP A 278 3.99 13.85 -2.85
CA ASP A 278 3.10 15.00 -3.02
C ASP A 278 1.91 14.89 -2.04
N TYR A 279 2.06 15.57 -0.90
CA TYR A 279 1.05 15.65 0.16
C TYR A 279 0.73 17.12 0.46
N ASP A 280 -0.56 17.42 0.47
CA ASP A 280 -1.12 18.74 0.73
C ASP A 280 -2.14 18.61 1.87
N ALA A 281 -1.76 19.11 3.05
CA ALA A 281 -2.59 19.07 4.23
C ALA A 281 -3.86 19.94 4.12
N ALA A 282 -3.81 21.04 3.36
CA ALA A 282 -4.97 21.90 3.15
C ALA A 282 -6.00 21.18 2.26
N ARG A 283 -5.55 20.58 1.15
CA ARG A 283 -6.41 19.74 0.30
C ARG A 283 -7.04 18.59 1.08
N THR A 284 -6.26 17.88 1.91
CA THR A 284 -6.81 16.81 2.76
C THR A 284 -7.85 17.33 3.77
N ARG A 285 -7.63 18.52 4.35
CA ARG A 285 -8.64 19.15 5.21
C ARG A 285 -9.92 19.44 4.44
N ASP A 286 -9.81 20.06 3.27
CA ASP A 286 -10.96 20.38 2.42
C ASP A 286 -11.75 19.12 2.02
N GLU A 287 -11.07 18.00 1.76
CA GLU A 287 -11.70 16.70 1.49
C GLU A 287 -12.51 16.20 2.70
N PHE A 288 -11.97 16.30 3.92
CA PHE A 288 -12.69 15.89 5.14
C PHE A 288 -13.88 16.81 5.44
N GLU A 289 -13.72 18.12 5.27
CA GLU A 289 -14.81 19.08 5.43
C GLU A 289 -15.91 18.87 4.40
N ALA A 290 -15.55 18.61 3.14
CA ALA A 290 -16.49 18.27 2.08
C ALA A 290 -17.28 16.99 2.41
N MET A 291 -16.61 15.96 2.94
CA MET A 291 -17.29 14.74 3.39
C MET A 291 -18.32 15.01 4.47
N LYS A 292 -17.97 15.80 5.51
CA LYS A 292 -18.93 16.15 6.57
C LYS A 292 -20.08 17.02 6.05
N ALA A 293 -19.79 17.98 5.18
CA ALA A 293 -20.78 18.88 4.61
C ALA A 293 -21.79 18.17 3.70
N VAL A 294 -21.35 17.17 2.94
CA VAL A 294 -22.24 16.35 2.09
C VAL A 294 -23.06 15.38 2.93
N PHE A 295 -22.43 14.68 3.87
CA PHE A 295 -23.14 13.72 4.72
C PHE A 295 -23.71 14.38 5.98
N ASP A 296 -24.51 15.42 5.80
CA ASP A 296 -25.18 16.12 6.89
C ASP A 296 -26.55 15.50 7.21
N LYS A 297 -27.28 16.14 8.12
CA LYS A 297 -28.63 15.69 8.49
C LYS A 297 -29.58 15.71 7.30
N ALA A 298 -29.52 16.73 6.43
CA ALA A 298 -30.43 16.85 5.30
C ALA A 298 -30.19 15.73 4.27
N PHE A 299 -28.93 15.32 4.08
CA PHE A 299 -28.58 14.17 3.25
C PHE A 299 -29.18 12.87 3.78
N PHE A 300 -29.05 12.57 5.07
CA PHE A 300 -29.63 11.35 5.67
C PHE A 300 -31.15 11.40 5.81
N ASP A 301 -31.76 12.58 5.92
CA ASP A 301 -33.22 12.74 5.86
C ASP A 301 -33.75 12.48 4.43
N LYS A 302 -32.96 12.82 3.40
CA LYS A 302 -33.30 12.66 1.98
C LYS A 302 -33.12 11.22 1.49
N HIS A 303 -32.03 10.56 1.86
CA HIS A 303 -31.65 9.26 1.33
C HIS A 303 -32.04 8.11 2.26
N LYS A 304 -32.59 7.04 1.67
CA LYS A 304 -32.92 5.83 2.41
C LYS A 304 -31.83 4.77 2.27
N PRO A 305 -31.42 4.13 3.38
CA PRO A 305 -30.58 2.94 3.30
C PRO A 305 -31.22 1.82 2.47
N SER A 306 -30.38 1.02 1.84
CA SER A 306 -30.74 -0.18 1.08
C SER A 306 -31.62 -1.12 1.89
N ALA A 307 -32.56 -1.81 1.22
CA ALA A 307 -33.43 -2.79 1.87
C ALA A 307 -32.76 -4.16 2.11
N THR A 308 -31.45 -4.30 1.83
CA THR A 308 -30.74 -5.57 2.03
C THR A 308 -30.81 -6.02 3.49
N ALA A 309 -31.08 -7.31 3.69
CA ALA A 309 -31.06 -7.96 5.00
C ALA A 309 -29.73 -8.67 5.28
N ASP A 310 -28.80 -8.66 4.32
CA ASP A 310 -27.51 -9.34 4.44
C ASP A 310 -26.59 -8.58 5.43
N ASP A 311 -26.25 -9.26 6.52
CA ASP A 311 -25.38 -8.78 7.60
C ASP A 311 -24.05 -9.52 7.66
N THR A 312 -23.69 -10.24 6.59
CA THR A 312 -22.40 -10.94 6.47
C THR A 312 -21.18 -10.04 6.73
N PRO A 313 -21.13 -8.79 6.21
CA PRO A 313 -19.92 -7.96 6.34
C PRO A 313 -19.72 -7.41 7.76
N ILE A 314 -18.49 -7.53 8.27
CA ILE A 314 -18.01 -6.84 9.47
C ILE A 314 -16.88 -5.90 9.06
N PHE A 315 -17.13 -4.60 9.03
CA PHE A 315 -16.11 -3.60 8.77
C PHE A 315 -15.31 -3.33 10.04
N VAL A 316 -13.98 -3.34 9.92
CA VAL A 316 -13.07 -2.94 11.01
C VAL A 316 -12.28 -1.72 10.54
N VAL A 317 -12.60 -0.56 11.12
CA VAL A 317 -12.15 0.77 10.68
C VAL A 317 -11.39 1.50 11.79
N GLY A 318 -10.64 2.54 11.42
CA GLY A 318 -9.88 3.38 12.35
C GLY A 318 -8.58 3.87 11.72
N MET A 319 -7.70 4.46 12.52
CA MET A 319 -6.36 4.77 12.03
C MET A 319 -5.52 3.50 11.83
N PRO A 320 -4.59 3.47 10.86
CA PRO A 320 -3.54 2.45 10.86
C PRO A 320 -2.86 2.39 12.23
N ARG A 321 -2.55 1.19 12.71
CA ARG A 321 -1.89 0.98 14.02
C ARG A 321 -2.72 1.38 15.26
N SER A 322 -4.02 1.63 15.13
CA SER A 322 -4.95 1.87 16.25
C SER A 322 -5.48 0.60 16.92
N GLY A 323 -5.06 -0.59 16.48
CA GLY A 323 -5.55 -1.87 17.00
C GLY A 323 -6.49 -2.63 16.05
N THR A 324 -6.80 -2.09 14.87
CA THR A 324 -7.66 -2.74 13.85
C THR A 324 -7.26 -4.18 13.52
N THR A 325 -5.96 -4.46 13.36
CA THR A 325 -5.47 -5.83 13.11
C THR A 325 -5.68 -6.77 14.29
N LEU A 326 -5.52 -6.28 15.53
CA LEU A 326 -5.74 -7.08 16.73
C LEU A 326 -7.22 -7.44 16.87
N VAL A 327 -8.10 -6.44 16.72
CA VAL A 327 -9.55 -6.61 16.79
C VAL A 327 -10.04 -7.56 15.70
N GLU A 328 -9.57 -7.40 14.46
CA GLU A 328 -9.86 -8.34 13.39
C GLU A 328 -9.37 -9.76 13.72
N GLN A 329 -8.18 -9.90 14.29
CA GLN A 329 -7.64 -11.21 14.66
C GLN A 329 -8.52 -11.90 15.72
N ILE A 330 -8.95 -11.18 16.76
CA ILE A 330 -9.89 -11.67 17.78
C ILE A 330 -11.19 -12.14 17.13
N ILE A 331 -11.78 -11.31 16.27
CA ILE A 331 -13.04 -11.61 15.58
C ILE A 331 -12.89 -12.83 14.65
N ALA A 332 -11.79 -12.89 13.89
CA ALA A 332 -11.53 -13.94 12.90
C ALA A 332 -11.07 -15.27 13.52
N SER A 333 -10.75 -15.31 14.81
CA SER A 333 -10.51 -16.57 15.53
C SER A 333 -11.81 -17.31 15.85
N HIS A 334 -12.97 -16.65 15.71
CA HIS A 334 -14.27 -17.31 15.85
C HIS A 334 -14.56 -18.20 14.62
N PRO A 335 -14.99 -19.46 14.78
CA PRO A 335 -15.09 -20.44 13.67
C PRO A 335 -16.11 -20.08 12.59
N LYS A 336 -17.07 -19.18 12.89
CA LYS A 336 -18.06 -18.69 11.93
C LYS A 336 -17.63 -17.46 11.12
N VAL A 337 -16.44 -16.92 11.39
CA VAL A 337 -15.98 -15.65 10.81
C VAL A 337 -14.75 -15.89 9.95
N TYR A 338 -14.79 -15.42 8.70
CA TYR A 338 -13.60 -15.35 7.89
C TYR A 338 -12.91 -14.00 8.06
N GLY A 339 -11.61 -14.07 8.33
CA GLY A 339 -10.73 -12.91 8.39
C GLY A 339 -10.22 -12.50 7.01
N ALA A 340 -10.83 -11.54 6.31
CA ALA A 340 -10.45 -11.27 4.92
C ALA A 340 -9.35 -10.21 4.75
N GLY A 341 -8.98 -9.49 5.82
CA GLY A 341 -7.95 -8.45 5.75
C GLY A 341 -8.44 -7.20 5.03
N GLU A 342 -7.52 -6.53 4.33
CA GLU A 342 -7.79 -5.32 3.56
C GLU A 342 -8.36 -5.68 2.18
N LEU A 343 -9.66 -5.47 1.97
CA LEU A 343 -10.31 -5.76 0.69
C LEU A 343 -10.40 -4.53 -0.20
N SER A 344 -10.10 -4.70 -1.49
CA SER A 344 -10.31 -3.66 -2.51
C SER A 344 -11.74 -3.62 -3.06
N ILE A 345 -12.58 -4.62 -2.72
CA ILE A 345 -13.90 -4.79 -3.34
C ILE A 345 -14.88 -3.66 -3.00
N LEU A 346 -14.75 -3.00 -1.84
CA LEU A 346 -15.55 -1.83 -1.52
C LEU A 346 -15.26 -0.70 -2.51
N LYS A 347 -13.98 -0.40 -2.74
CA LYS A 347 -13.56 0.61 -3.73
C LYS A 347 -14.06 0.27 -5.13
N THR A 348 -14.01 -1.01 -5.53
CA THR A 348 -14.53 -1.47 -6.83
C THR A 348 -16.06 -1.30 -6.92
N ALA A 349 -16.80 -1.73 -5.90
CA ALA A 349 -18.26 -1.65 -5.86
C ALA A 349 -18.73 -0.20 -5.91
N VAL A 350 -18.12 0.67 -5.10
CA VAL A 350 -18.41 2.11 -5.06
C VAL A 350 -18.01 2.77 -6.37
N GLY A 351 -16.79 2.54 -6.87
CA GLY A 351 -16.29 3.21 -8.08
C GLY A 351 -17.08 2.88 -9.35
N LYS A 352 -17.71 1.70 -9.43
CA LYS A 352 -18.59 1.33 -10.56
C LYS A 352 -19.84 2.22 -10.62
N GLN A 353 -20.42 2.52 -9.47
CA GLN A 353 -21.66 3.29 -9.39
C GLN A 353 -21.40 4.80 -9.22
N PHE A 354 -20.27 5.16 -8.60
CA PHE A 354 -19.87 6.52 -8.26
C PHE A 354 -18.46 6.79 -8.81
N PRO A 355 -18.30 6.84 -10.15
CA PRO A 355 -16.99 7.05 -10.76
C PRO A 355 -16.47 8.46 -10.44
N LEU A 356 -15.14 8.63 -10.40
CA LEU A 356 -14.51 9.93 -10.18
C LEU A 356 -14.89 10.98 -11.24
N SER A 357 -15.30 10.54 -12.42
CA SER A 357 -15.78 11.38 -13.53
C SER A 357 -17.25 11.80 -13.40
N MET A 358 -17.96 11.39 -12.34
CA MET A 358 -19.37 11.77 -12.16
C MET A 358 -19.52 13.29 -12.03
N GLN A 359 -20.66 13.81 -12.50
CA GLN A 359 -20.96 15.23 -12.40
C GLN A 359 -20.90 15.69 -10.93
N GLY A 360 -20.13 16.74 -10.66
CA GLY A 360 -19.88 17.26 -9.32
C GLY A 360 -18.71 16.61 -8.56
N GLY A 361 -18.24 15.43 -8.98
CA GLY A 361 -17.14 14.70 -8.32
C GLY A 361 -17.48 14.20 -6.92
N PHE A 362 -16.68 13.28 -6.36
CA PHE A 362 -16.91 12.79 -5.00
C PHE A 362 -16.30 13.76 -3.97
N PRO A 363 -16.99 14.09 -2.85
CA PRO A 363 -18.31 13.58 -2.45
C PRO A 363 -19.51 14.35 -3.01
N TRP A 364 -19.36 15.57 -3.51
CA TRP A 364 -20.50 16.46 -3.86
C TRP A 364 -21.55 15.85 -4.79
N GLY A 365 -21.11 15.16 -5.84
CA GLY A 365 -22.00 14.55 -6.84
C GLY A 365 -22.87 13.41 -6.29
N ILE A 366 -22.62 12.91 -5.08
CA ILE A 366 -23.50 11.88 -4.48
C ILE A 366 -24.76 12.49 -3.87
N ALA A 367 -24.78 13.80 -3.59
CA ALA A 367 -25.87 14.47 -2.88
C ALA A 367 -27.22 14.33 -3.59
N ASP A 368 -27.23 14.14 -4.91
CA ASP A 368 -28.43 13.99 -5.74
C ASP A 368 -28.58 12.60 -6.35
N MET A 369 -27.75 11.64 -5.95
CA MET A 369 -27.84 10.26 -6.45
C MET A 369 -29.09 9.55 -5.94
N GLN A 370 -29.73 8.77 -6.79
CA GLN A 370 -30.91 8.00 -6.38
C GLN A 370 -30.54 6.90 -5.38
N ASP A 371 -31.42 6.62 -4.41
CA ASP A 371 -31.23 5.55 -3.41
C ASP A 371 -30.87 4.19 -4.03
N LYS A 372 -31.41 3.92 -5.23
CA LYS A 372 -31.12 2.72 -6.01
C LYS A 372 -29.61 2.54 -6.27
N ALA A 373 -28.87 3.63 -6.48
CA ALA A 373 -27.43 3.56 -6.71
C ALA A 373 -26.67 2.99 -5.51
N PHE A 374 -27.03 3.41 -4.28
CA PHE A 374 -26.43 2.85 -3.07
C PHE A 374 -26.77 1.37 -2.91
N ALA A 375 -28.02 0.97 -3.23
CA ALA A 375 -28.43 -0.43 -3.20
C ALA A 375 -27.68 -1.30 -4.23
N GLU A 376 -27.48 -0.80 -5.45
CA GLU A 376 -26.72 -1.49 -6.51
C GLU A 376 -25.24 -1.65 -6.13
N ALA A 377 -24.64 -0.62 -5.53
CA ALA A 377 -23.28 -0.72 -4.97
C ALA A 377 -23.21 -1.75 -3.83
N GLY A 378 -24.22 -1.76 -2.94
CA GLY A 378 -24.35 -2.74 -1.85
C GLY A 378 -24.38 -4.17 -2.37
N GLN A 379 -25.22 -4.44 -3.36
CA GLN A 379 -25.33 -5.75 -3.97
C GLN A 379 -24.03 -6.17 -4.67
N ALA A 380 -23.40 -5.26 -5.42
CA ALA A 380 -22.13 -5.56 -6.07
C ALA A 380 -21.02 -5.93 -5.07
N TYR A 381 -20.97 -5.26 -3.92
CA TYR A 381 -20.06 -5.61 -2.83
C TYR A 381 -20.35 -7.01 -2.28
N LEU A 382 -21.61 -7.32 -1.98
CA LEU A 382 -22.02 -8.63 -1.44
C LEU A 382 -21.75 -9.77 -2.42
N ASP A 383 -22.05 -9.58 -3.70
CA ASP A 383 -21.77 -10.57 -4.75
C ASP A 383 -20.28 -10.92 -4.81
N MET A 384 -19.40 -9.90 -4.77
CA MET A 384 -17.95 -10.11 -4.74
C MET A 384 -17.49 -10.77 -3.43
N LEU A 385 -18.06 -10.40 -2.29
CA LEU A 385 -17.72 -10.96 -0.98
C LEU A 385 -18.08 -12.44 -0.91
N HIS A 386 -19.31 -12.81 -1.28
CA HIS A 386 -19.81 -14.18 -1.27
C HIS A 386 -19.12 -15.07 -2.30
N ALA A 387 -18.79 -14.53 -3.48
CA ALA A 387 -18.03 -15.27 -4.48
C ALA A 387 -16.61 -15.61 -4.00
N ARG A 388 -15.96 -14.71 -3.24
CA ARG A 388 -14.61 -14.91 -2.71
C ARG A 388 -14.57 -15.79 -1.46
N TYR A 389 -15.59 -15.70 -0.62
CA TYR A 389 -15.63 -16.34 0.70
C TYR A 389 -16.92 -17.14 0.91
N PRO A 390 -17.21 -18.14 0.07
CA PRO A 390 -18.44 -18.91 0.17
C PRO A 390 -18.51 -19.70 1.49
N GLY A 391 -19.70 -19.75 2.10
CA GLY A 391 -19.99 -20.60 3.24
C GLY A 391 -19.67 -20.02 4.62
N PHE A 392 -19.12 -18.81 4.71
CA PHE A 392 -18.91 -18.13 6.00
C PHE A 392 -20.12 -17.29 6.42
N ARG A 393 -20.46 -17.31 7.71
CA ARG A 393 -21.58 -16.53 8.26
C ARG A 393 -21.27 -15.04 8.30
N HIS A 394 -20.02 -14.70 8.64
CA HIS A 394 -19.51 -13.34 8.55
C HIS A 394 -18.14 -13.31 7.90
N VAL A 395 -17.85 -12.19 7.25
CA VAL A 395 -16.55 -11.92 6.65
C VAL A 395 -16.13 -10.53 7.08
N THR A 396 -14.92 -10.42 7.65
CA THR A 396 -14.37 -9.12 8.02
C THR A 396 -13.79 -8.41 6.79
N ASP A 397 -14.09 -7.13 6.63
CA ASP A 397 -13.34 -6.21 5.77
C ASP A 397 -12.62 -5.22 6.69
N LYS A 398 -11.36 -5.52 6.98
CA LYS A 398 -10.50 -4.69 7.81
C LYS A 398 -9.66 -3.81 6.90
N MET A 399 -10.21 -2.66 6.56
CA MET A 399 -9.51 -1.58 5.88
C MET A 399 -9.62 -0.33 6.76
N PRO A 400 -8.56 0.07 7.49
CA PRO A 400 -8.65 1.14 8.48
C PRO A 400 -9.27 2.42 7.89
N GLY A 401 -8.79 2.81 6.71
CA GLY A 401 -9.25 3.99 5.96
C GLY A 401 -10.74 4.00 5.55
N ASN A 402 -11.47 2.89 5.65
CA ASN A 402 -12.92 2.88 5.43
C ASN A 402 -13.67 3.72 6.49
N PHE A 403 -13.00 4.22 7.53
CA PHE A 403 -13.58 5.21 8.45
C PHE A 403 -14.14 6.45 7.72
N LEU A 404 -13.56 6.83 6.58
CA LEU A 404 -14.07 7.94 5.75
C LEU A 404 -15.42 7.60 5.10
N LEU A 405 -15.70 6.32 4.87
CA LEU A 405 -16.86 5.85 4.10
C LEU A 405 -17.99 5.32 4.99
N VAL A 406 -17.98 5.56 6.31
CA VAL A 406 -19.01 5.03 7.23
C VAL A 406 -20.42 5.43 6.80
N GLY A 407 -20.65 6.71 6.45
CA GLY A 407 -21.95 7.17 5.97
C GLY A 407 -22.41 6.45 4.71
N PHE A 408 -21.46 6.19 3.81
CA PHE A 408 -21.72 5.46 2.57
C PHE A 408 -22.04 3.99 2.83
N ILE A 409 -21.22 3.31 3.65
CA ILE A 409 -21.40 1.90 4.06
C ILE A 409 -22.78 1.72 4.70
N HIS A 410 -23.21 2.65 5.56
CA HIS A 410 -24.53 2.59 6.19
C HIS A 410 -25.67 2.62 5.17
N LEU A 411 -25.58 3.48 4.14
CA LEU A 411 -26.61 3.54 3.09
C LEU A 411 -26.64 2.26 2.24
N MET A 412 -25.49 1.73 1.83
CA MET A 412 -25.45 0.55 0.95
C MET A 412 -25.70 -0.77 1.68
N LEU A 413 -25.29 -0.87 2.95
CA LEU A 413 -25.25 -2.10 3.75
C LEU A 413 -25.69 -1.83 5.20
N PRO A 414 -26.95 -1.42 5.45
CA PRO A 414 -27.40 -0.99 6.78
C PRO A 414 -27.39 -2.09 7.86
N LYS A 415 -27.21 -3.35 7.47
CA LYS A 415 -27.10 -4.48 8.40
C LYS A 415 -25.67 -4.91 8.68
N ALA A 416 -24.69 -4.40 7.95
CA ALA A 416 -23.28 -4.65 8.23
C ALA A 416 -22.88 -4.09 9.60
N LYS A 417 -21.96 -4.77 10.28
CA LYS A 417 -21.39 -4.28 11.55
C LYS A 417 -20.20 -3.39 11.26
N ILE A 418 -20.07 -2.27 11.96
CA ILE A 418 -18.92 -1.36 11.83
C ILE A 418 -18.24 -1.22 13.19
N ILE A 419 -17.07 -1.82 13.32
CA ILE A 419 -16.23 -1.78 14.51
C ILE A 419 -15.13 -0.74 14.29
N HIS A 420 -15.16 0.32 15.09
CA HIS A 420 -14.17 1.38 15.05
C HIS A 420 -13.12 1.19 16.14
N CYS A 421 -11.86 1.05 15.74
CA CYS A 421 -10.75 0.87 16.67
C CYS A 421 -10.04 2.20 16.91
N ALA A 422 -10.02 2.64 18.17
CA ALA A 422 -9.31 3.82 18.63
C ALA A 422 -8.20 3.43 19.61
N ARG A 423 -7.15 4.25 19.66
CA ARG A 423 -6.00 4.14 20.56
C ARG A 423 -5.54 5.55 20.90
N ASP A 424 -4.80 5.72 21.98
CA ASP A 424 -4.10 6.97 22.30
C ASP A 424 -3.47 7.61 21.04
N ALA A 425 -3.69 8.91 20.88
CA ALA A 425 -3.34 9.66 19.68
C ALA A 425 -1.82 9.67 19.46
N ALA A 426 -1.05 9.96 20.51
CA ALA A 426 0.41 10.00 20.43
C ALA A 426 0.99 8.61 20.17
N ALA A 427 0.45 7.58 20.81
CA ALA A 427 0.85 6.19 20.58
C ALA A 427 0.55 5.74 19.14
N THR A 428 -0.61 6.10 18.59
CA THR A 428 -1.01 5.79 17.21
C THR A 428 -0.09 6.49 16.22
N CYS A 429 0.11 7.79 16.38
CA CYS A 429 0.95 8.60 15.49
C CYS A 429 2.41 8.14 15.53
N LEU A 430 3.02 7.96 16.71
CA LEU A 430 4.38 7.40 16.79
C LEU A 430 4.45 6.02 16.12
N SER A 431 3.45 5.17 16.33
CA SER A 431 3.43 3.82 15.72
C SER A 431 3.35 3.86 14.18
N ILE A 432 2.70 4.87 13.60
CA ILE A 432 2.69 5.15 12.15
C ILE A 432 4.07 5.69 11.72
N TYR A 433 4.62 6.66 12.45
CA TYR A 433 5.90 7.31 12.13
C TYR A 433 7.10 6.32 12.12
N LYS A 434 7.02 5.22 12.88
CA LYS A 434 8.06 4.17 12.88
C LYS A 434 7.98 3.20 11.69
N VAL A 435 7.02 3.35 10.78
CA VAL A 435 6.71 2.35 9.75
C VAL A 435 6.99 2.89 8.35
N HIS A 436 7.77 2.13 7.58
CA HIS A 436 7.83 2.30 6.14
C HIS A 436 6.62 1.61 5.47
N PHE A 437 5.57 2.37 5.16
CA PHE A 437 4.41 1.84 4.46
C PHE A 437 4.73 1.52 2.99
N ARG A 438 4.19 0.40 2.50
CA ARG A 438 4.21 0.08 1.08
C ARG A 438 3.24 1.02 0.35
N GLY A 439 3.71 1.66 -0.71
CA GLY A 439 2.90 2.58 -1.51
C GLY A 439 2.60 3.89 -0.82
N ASP A 440 1.55 4.56 -1.31
CA ASP A 440 1.26 5.97 -1.05
C ASP A 440 -0.04 6.20 -0.28
N SER A 441 -0.71 5.17 0.23
CA SER A 441 -2.00 5.32 0.93
C SER A 441 -1.92 6.10 2.24
N HIS A 442 -0.70 6.31 2.78
CA HIS A 442 -0.46 6.93 4.08
C HIS A 442 0.53 8.11 3.97
N ARG A 443 0.30 9.02 2.99
CA ARG A 443 1.21 10.13 2.67
C ARG A 443 1.52 11.05 3.86
N TYR A 444 0.54 11.23 4.74
CA TYR A 444 0.62 12.03 5.97
C TYR A 444 1.55 11.45 7.05
N GLY A 445 2.01 10.19 6.91
CA GLY A 445 2.70 9.45 7.96
C GLY A 445 4.17 9.82 8.19
N TYR A 446 4.75 10.68 7.34
CA TYR A 446 6.19 10.90 7.26
C TYR A 446 6.64 12.27 7.80
N ASP A 447 5.73 13.06 8.35
CA ASP A 447 6.01 14.27 9.12
C ASP A 447 5.15 14.29 10.39
N LEU A 448 5.75 14.63 11.53
CA LEU A 448 5.05 14.58 12.81
C LEU A 448 3.91 15.60 12.92
N GLY A 449 4.06 16.77 12.30
CA GLY A 449 3.03 17.80 12.31
C GLY A 449 1.88 17.47 11.38
N GLU A 450 2.18 16.98 10.17
CA GLU A 450 1.16 16.49 9.22
C GLU A 450 0.37 15.32 9.79
N LEU A 451 1.05 14.42 10.51
CA LEU A 451 0.42 13.29 11.16
C LEU A 451 -0.52 13.72 12.31
N ALA A 452 -0.14 14.75 13.07
CA ALA A 452 -1.01 15.37 14.08
C ALA A 452 -2.27 15.96 13.43
N ASP A 453 -2.08 16.75 12.37
CA ASP A 453 -3.16 17.40 11.63
C ASP A 453 -4.14 16.36 11.07
N PHE A 454 -3.63 15.28 10.46
CA PHE A 454 -4.45 14.18 9.96
C PHE A 454 -5.20 13.44 11.08
N HIS A 455 -4.56 13.18 12.22
CA HIS A 455 -5.21 12.53 13.36
C HIS A 455 -6.38 13.36 13.91
N ASN A 456 -6.22 14.69 13.96
CA ASN A 456 -7.29 15.59 14.39
C ASN A 456 -8.48 15.54 13.41
N LEU A 457 -8.22 15.58 12.11
CA LEU A 457 -9.26 15.40 11.07
C LEU A 457 -9.97 14.05 11.19
N TYR A 458 -9.23 12.97 11.45
CA TYR A 458 -9.79 11.64 11.71
C TYR A 458 -10.70 11.61 12.94
N THR A 459 -10.27 12.22 14.05
CA THR A 459 -11.05 12.25 15.28
C THR A 459 -12.36 13.02 15.08
N ASP A 460 -12.27 14.15 14.39
CA ASP A 460 -13.40 15.01 14.06
C ASP A 460 -14.41 14.34 13.12
N ILE A 461 -13.97 13.70 12.03
CA ILE A 461 -14.92 12.98 11.16
C ILE A 461 -15.56 11.78 11.85
N MET A 462 -14.87 11.11 12.77
CA MET A 462 -15.49 10.05 13.58
C MET A 462 -16.53 10.62 14.55
N ALA A 463 -16.33 11.82 15.09
CA ALA A 463 -17.35 12.52 15.89
C ALA A 463 -18.58 12.90 15.04
N HIS A 464 -18.35 13.34 13.79
CA HIS A 464 -19.42 13.57 12.81
C HIS A 464 -20.26 12.31 12.59
N TRP A 465 -19.64 11.15 12.34
CA TRP A 465 -20.37 9.90 12.12
C TRP A 465 -21.22 9.47 13.33
N ARG A 466 -20.70 9.62 14.56
CA ARG A 466 -21.49 9.32 15.76
C ARG A 466 -22.70 10.23 15.91
N THR A 467 -22.59 11.47 15.47
CA THR A 467 -23.67 12.46 15.53
C THR A 467 -24.73 12.18 14.46
N MET A 468 -24.30 11.91 13.22
CA MET A 468 -25.21 11.66 12.10
C MET A 468 -25.85 10.27 12.13
N LEU A 469 -25.14 9.27 12.65
CA LEU A 469 -25.55 7.86 12.62
C LEU A 469 -25.43 7.20 14.02
N PRO A 470 -26.25 7.62 15.01
CA PRO A 470 -26.20 7.05 16.35
C PRO A 470 -26.42 5.53 16.35
N GLY A 471 -25.53 4.79 17.01
CA GLY A 471 -25.62 3.33 17.15
C GLY A 471 -25.13 2.52 15.94
N VAL A 472 -24.68 3.17 14.86
CA VAL A 472 -24.14 2.47 13.67
C VAL A 472 -22.69 2.03 13.87
N VAL A 473 -21.88 2.84 14.54
CA VAL A 473 -20.47 2.55 14.83
C VAL A 473 -20.33 2.04 16.26
N HIS A 474 -19.64 0.92 16.43
CA HIS A 474 -19.26 0.39 17.74
C HIS A 474 -17.78 0.70 18.02
N ASP A 475 -17.53 1.49 19.06
CA ASP A 475 -16.20 1.90 19.45
C ASP A 475 -15.49 0.85 20.31
N VAL A 476 -14.27 0.53 19.91
CA VAL A 476 -13.33 -0.33 20.62
C VAL A 476 -12.07 0.48 20.91
N ARG A 477 -11.71 0.60 22.19
CA ARG A 477 -10.47 1.25 22.61
C ARG A 477 -9.40 0.22 22.91
N TYR A 478 -8.22 0.43 22.35
CA TYR A 478 -7.08 -0.47 22.53
C TYR A 478 -6.67 -0.61 24.00
N GLU A 479 -6.66 0.49 24.74
CA GLU A 479 -6.26 0.51 26.15
C GLU A 479 -7.20 -0.32 27.04
N ASP A 480 -8.49 -0.37 26.70
CA ASP A 480 -9.48 -1.14 27.45
C ASP A 480 -9.24 -2.64 27.26
N PHE A 481 -8.87 -3.07 26.06
CA PHE A 481 -8.48 -4.46 25.79
C PHE A 481 -7.19 -4.84 26.53
N VAL A 482 -6.24 -3.92 26.64
CA VAL A 482 -4.99 -4.14 27.40
C VAL A 482 -5.26 -4.25 28.90
N ALA A 483 -6.26 -3.53 29.41
CA ALA A 483 -6.66 -3.56 30.81
C ALA A 483 -7.51 -4.81 31.15
N ASP A 484 -8.43 -5.19 30.28
CA ASP A 484 -9.37 -6.31 30.46
C ASP A 484 -9.64 -7.01 29.13
N GLN A 485 -8.72 -7.89 28.71
CA GLN A 485 -8.84 -8.58 27.43
C GLN A 485 -10.14 -9.40 27.35
N GLU A 486 -10.45 -10.19 28.38
CA GLU A 486 -11.58 -11.12 28.34
C GLU A 486 -12.91 -10.38 28.35
N GLY A 487 -13.09 -9.40 29.23
CA GLY A 487 -14.33 -8.63 29.31
C GLY A 487 -14.61 -7.86 28.01
N GLN A 488 -13.59 -7.21 27.44
CA GLN A 488 -13.75 -6.49 26.17
C GLN A 488 -14.01 -7.44 24.99
N THR A 489 -13.35 -8.61 24.96
CA THR A 489 -13.60 -9.63 23.93
C THR A 489 -15.02 -10.18 24.03
N ARG A 490 -15.54 -10.46 25.24
CA ARG A 490 -16.93 -10.88 25.47
C ARG A 490 -17.92 -9.83 24.97
N ALA A 491 -17.70 -8.56 25.29
CA ALA A 491 -18.55 -7.46 24.84
C ALA A 491 -18.57 -7.34 23.29
N LEU A 492 -17.41 -7.45 22.65
CA LEU A 492 -17.27 -7.39 21.20
C LEU A 492 -18.01 -8.53 20.49
N ILE A 493 -17.81 -9.78 20.94
CA ILE A 493 -18.48 -10.96 20.35
C ILE A 493 -20.01 -10.88 20.54
N ALA A 494 -20.47 -10.43 21.70
CA ALA A 494 -21.89 -10.21 21.96
C ALA A 494 -22.48 -9.12 21.03
N HIS A 495 -21.77 -8.00 20.83
CA HIS A 495 -22.20 -6.94 19.92
C HIS A 495 -22.34 -7.44 18.47
N LEU A 496 -21.45 -8.34 18.04
CA LEU A 496 -21.50 -8.97 16.72
C LEU A 496 -22.63 -10.00 16.60
N GLY A 497 -23.33 -10.36 17.69
CA GLY A 497 -24.38 -11.37 17.67
C GLY A 497 -23.87 -12.80 17.46
N LEU A 498 -22.60 -13.03 17.78
CA LEU A 498 -21.94 -14.33 17.67
C LEU A 498 -22.08 -15.12 18.99
N PRO A 499 -22.21 -16.45 18.94
CA PRO A 499 -22.07 -17.27 20.15
C PRO A 499 -20.65 -17.13 20.70
N TRP A 500 -20.49 -17.35 22.01
CA TRP A 500 -19.16 -17.39 22.60
C TRP A 500 -18.38 -18.62 22.15
N ASP A 501 -17.09 -18.43 21.86
CA ASP A 501 -16.13 -19.49 21.53
C ASP A 501 -14.77 -19.12 22.11
N ASP A 502 -14.13 -20.01 22.88
CA ASP A 502 -12.89 -19.69 23.58
C ASP A 502 -11.71 -19.39 22.63
N ALA A 503 -11.79 -19.79 21.35
CA ALA A 503 -10.76 -19.51 20.36
C ALA A 503 -10.50 -18.00 20.18
N VAL A 504 -11.49 -17.13 20.47
CA VAL A 504 -11.31 -15.67 20.35
C VAL A 504 -10.37 -15.08 21.39
N LEU A 505 -10.13 -15.78 22.52
CA LEU A 505 -9.15 -15.38 23.52
C LEU A 505 -7.72 -15.77 23.12
N SER A 506 -7.58 -16.89 22.39
CA SER A 506 -6.31 -17.40 21.85
C SER A 506 -6.00 -16.87 20.44
N PHE A 507 -6.36 -15.61 20.16
CA PHE A 507 -6.22 -15.00 18.83
C PHE A 507 -4.79 -15.05 18.25
N HIS A 508 -3.78 -15.07 19.14
CA HIS A 508 -2.36 -15.08 18.80
C HIS A 508 -1.87 -16.45 18.30
N GLU A 509 -2.62 -17.53 18.57
CA GLU A 509 -2.31 -18.89 18.13
C GLU A 509 -2.84 -19.19 16.72
N THR A 510 -3.65 -18.29 16.16
CA THR A 510 -4.29 -18.49 14.85
C THR A 510 -3.25 -18.51 13.70
N GLU A 511 -3.28 -19.57 12.89
CA GLU A 511 -2.36 -19.76 11.75
C GLU A 511 -2.75 -18.96 10.49
N ARG A 512 -3.90 -18.27 10.51
CA ARG A 512 -4.38 -17.42 9.40
C ARG A 512 -3.29 -16.44 8.93
N PRO A 513 -3.14 -16.19 7.62
CA PRO A 513 -2.27 -15.13 7.11
C PRO A 513 -2.69 -13.75 7.60
N VAL A 514 -1.71 -12.92 8.01
CA VAL A 514 -1.95 -11.52 8.43
C VAL A 514 -1.03 -10.61 7.61
N ARG A 515 -1.63 -9.68 6.87
CA ARG A 515 -0.92 -8.83 5.89
C ARG A 515 -0.98 -7.36 6.27
N THR A 516 -0.35 -7.03 7.38
CA THR A 516 -0.30 -5.67 7.89
C THR A 516 1.07 -5.38 8.46
N ALA A 517 1.40 -4.10 8.63
CA ALA A 517 2.58 -3.69 9.40
C ALA A 517 2.56 -4.18 10.88
N SER A 518 1.41 -4.71 11.34
CA SER A 518 1.19 -5.25 12.68
C SER A 518 1.30 -6.78 12.76
N ALA A 519 1.62 -7.49 11.66
CA ALA A 519 1.49 -8.94 11.57
C ALA A 519 2.27 -9.71 12.66
N ALA A 520 3.51 -9.32 12.95
CA ALA A 520 4.30 -9.95 14.01
C ALA A 520 3.74 -9.66 15.42
N GLN A 521 3.13 -8.49 15.62
CA GLN A 521 2.60 -8.05 16.92
C GLN A 521 1.36 -8.83 17.34
N VAL A 522 0.46 -9.14 16.39
CA VAL A 522 -0.80 -9.85 16.70
C VAL A 522 -0.63 -11.37 16.90
N ARG A 523 0.59 -11.89 16.69
CA ARG A 523 0.99 -13.27 16.96
C ARG A 523 1.62 -13.45 18.34
N GLN A 524 1.45 -12.46 19.22
CA GLN A 524 1.90 -12.50 20.60
C GLN A 524 0.69 -12.24 21.52
N PRO A 525 0.71 -12.78 22.75
CA PRO A 525 -0.26 -12.42 23.77
C PRO A 525 -0.29 -10.91 24.00
N MET A 526 -1.44 -10.40 24.42
CA MET A 526 -1.54 -8.98 24.77
C MET A 526 -0.69 -8.66 26.00
N TYR A 527 0.02 -7.54 25.98
CA TYR A 527 0.88 -7.12 27.09
C TYR A 527 0.75 -5.62 27.37
N GLN A 528 0.79 -5.26 28.66
CA GLN A 528 0.51 -3.91 29.14
C GLN A 528 1.60 -2.87 28.81
N GLY A 529 2.82 -3.31 28.51
CA GLY A 529 3.99 -2.43 28.38
C GLY A 529 4.01 -1.50 27.16
N SER A 530 2.95 -1.43 26.34
CA SER A 530 2.96 -0.71 25.06
C SER A 530 2.18 0.62 25.02
N VAL A 531 1.36 0.91 26.04
CA VAL A 531 0.44 2.06 26.04
C VAL A 531 1.20 3.39 26.17
N ASP A 532 2.11 3.51 27.14
CA ASP A 532 2.86 4.75 27.41
C ASP A 532 4.26 4.79 26.77
N LEU A 533 4.59 3.89 25.84
CA LEU A 533 5.93 3.83 25.23
C LEU A 533 6.31 5.11 24.50
N TRP A 534 5.32 5.85 23.97
CA TRP A 534 5.58 7.12 23.29
C TRP A 534 6.24 8.14 24.19
N ARG A 535 5.96 8.12 25.51
CA ARG A 535 6.58 9.04 26.49
C ARG A 535 8.10 8.88 26.56
N ARG A 536 8.65 7.71 26.20
CA ARG A 536 10.09 7.44 26.20
C ARG A 536 10.87 8.23 25.16
N TYR A 537 10.18 8.77 24.15
CA TYR A 537 10.76 9.61 23.12
C TYR A 537 10.91 11.08 23.55
N GLY A 538 10.23 11.50 24.62
CA GLY A 538 10.36 12.83 25.22
C GLY A 538 10.12 13.97 24.23
N ASP A 539 10.94 15.01 24.30
CA ASP A 539 10.82 16.25 23.52
C ASP A 539 10.91 16.05 22.00
N ARG A 540 11.39 14.89 21.53
CA ARG A 540 11.42 14.56 20.09
C ARG A 540 10.01 14.48 19.48
N LEU A 541 9.01 14.19 20.29
CA LEU A 541 7.60 14.18 19.87
C LEU A 541 6.92 15.53 19.97
N LYS A 542 7.61 16.59 20.42
CA LYS A 542 7.02 17.92 20.56
C LYS A 542 6.27 18.42 19.31
N PRO A 543 6.80 18.28 18.07
CA PRO A 543 6.07 18.71 16.87
C PRO A 543 4.71 18.02 16.66
N LEU A 544 4.56 16.79 17.16
CA LEU A 544 3.31 16.05 17.17
C LEU A 544 2.41 16.50 18.33
N LEU A 545 2.95 16.49 19.56
CA LEU A 545 2.18 16.74 20.78
C LEU A 545 1.64 18.17 20.87
N ASP A 546 2.38 19.16 20.36
CA ASP A 546 1.93 20.56 20.36
C ASP A 546 0.72 20.80 19.44
N LYS A 547 0.42 19.88 18.52
CA LYS A 547 -0.66 19.98 17.54
C LYS A 547 -1.85 19.04 17.78
N LEU A 548 -1.67 17.94 18.51
CA LEU A 548 -2.76 17.01 18.79
C LEU A 548 -3.83 17.70 19.67
N ALA A 549 -5.10 17.57 19.28
CA ALA A 549 -6.25 18.21 19.92
C ALA A 549 -6.80 17.41 21.12
#